data_AF-A0A7X7L9Q9-F1
#
_entry.id   AF-A0A7X7L9Q9-F1
#
_cell.length_a   1.000
_cell.length_b   1.000
_cell.length_c   1.000
_cell.angle_alpha   90.00
_cell.angle_beta   90.00
_cell.angle_gamma   90.00
#
_symmetry.space_group_name_H-M   'P 1'
#
loop_
_entity.id
_entity.type
_entity.pdbx_description
1 polymer ?
#
loop_
_entity_poly.entity_id
_entity_poly.type
_entity_poly.pdbx_seq_one_letter_code
_entity_poly.pdbx_strand_id
1 'polypeptide(L)'
;MNARIFAIVACCSTAALFAAQNLLFIHHSVGQNWLDEGRLREQLTAAGYTVHEATYGDSVGADPVPALNPIGDYTDVQHWHTWFYNHLGALLAWQCPAGESNMTVMFKSCFPNSAIHEDGIAPGDPTNENRTTWNYQAAYCSLTGVFASCPGVLFIPVTAPPLRKGDGYDSEPCARARLFWRWLAGDYSMQYQVQGMRNMMAFDLFDVLATPSTKPRGANALQRMYQTRDSHPNAKGSTMATGLFMPFLRKAVSVHGGHMTIATEMVKGVRAKINRKSGWLKFKGTVDDAGTLLGSQFATVHFGSNAPITFATWSQKGTVYRAGASDITDGRSFIKVKKGHGDTIMFLVQPPSPQDATMPMLMFLGNTRAYDVDLLFDDHGRFP
;
A
#
# COMPACT_ATOMS: atom_id res chain seq x y z
N MET A 1 45.04 -30.86 -23.60
CA MET A 1 44.72 -29.65 -22.80
C MET A 1 43.59 -28.92 -23.53
N ASN A 2 42.35 -29.06 -23.06
CA ASN A 2 41.20 -28.45 -23.70
C ASN A 2 40.88 -27.11 -23.00
N ALA A 3 41.31 -26.01 -23.61
CA ALA A 3 40.99 -24.67 -23.14
C ALA A 3 39.51 -24.38 -23.41
N ARG A 4 38.71 -24.25 -22.36
CA ARG A 4 37.33 -23.74 -22.44
C ARG A 4 37.39 -22.22 -22.36
N ILE A 5 37.06 -21.56 -23.47
CA ILE A 5 36.85 -20.12 -23.52
C ILE A 5 35.51 -19.83 -22.83
N PHE A 6 35.55 -19.16 -21.69
CA PHE A 6 34.35 -18.55 -21.10
C PHE A 6 34.12 -17.21 -21.77
N ALA A 7 33.12 -17.15 -22.66
CA ALA A 7 32.55 -15.87 -23.06
C ALA A 7 31.75 -15.33 -21.88
N ILE A 8 32.28 -14.34 -21.18
CA ILE A 8 31.47 -13.50 -20.30
C ILE A 8 30.57 -12.69 -21.23
N VAL A 9 29.34 -13.15 -21.44
CA VAL A 9 28.27 -12.27 -21.90
C VAL A 9 28.01 -11.37 -20.72
N ALA A 10 28.67 -10.21 -20.70
CA ALA A 10 28.21 -9.08 -19.93
C ALA A 10 26.79 -8.82 -20.47
N CYS A 11 25.78 -9.26 -19.72
CA CYS A 11 24.44 -8.76 -19.88
C CYS A 11 24.56 -7.28 -19.48
N CYS A 12 24.91 -6.44 -20.46
CA CYS A 12 24.65 -5.02 -20.40
C CYS A 12 23.19 -4.95 -19.99
N SER A 13 22.95 -4.55 -18.75
CA SER A 13 21.63 -4.15 -18.30
C SER A 13 21.09 -3.27 -19.40
N THR A 14 20.05 -3.73 -20.09
CA THR A 14 19.24 -2.87 -20.92
C THR A 14 18.65 -1.85 -19.96
N ALA A 15 19.39 -0.78 -19.71
CA ALA A 15 18.79 0.51 -19.49
C ALA A 15 17.97 0.70 -20.77
N ALA A 16 16.70 0.28 -20.72
CA ALA A 16 15.73 0.86 -21.62
C ALA A 16 15.98 2.36 -21.48
N LEU A 17 16.33 3.02 -22.60
CA LEU A 17 16.25 4.46 -22.67
C LEU A 17 14.78 4.79 -22.39
N PHE A 18 14.42 4.91 -21.12
CA PHE A 18 13.24 5.64 -20.73
C PHE A 18 13.57 7.06 -21.15
N ALA A 19 12.91 7.55 -22.21
CA ALA A 19 12.71 8.98 -22.36
C ALA A 19 12.27 9.51 -20.99
N ALA A 20 12.74 10.70 -20.61
CA ALA A 20 12.39 11.30 -19.32
C ALA A 20 10.88 11.18 -19.10
N GLN A 21 10.47 10.48 -18.06
CA GLN A 21 9.06 10.19 -17.85
C GLN A 21 8.46 11.35 -17.06
N ASN A 22 7.48 12.02 -17.63
CA ASN A 22 6.75 13.09 -16.94
C ASN A 22 5.94 12.46 -15.79
N LEU A 23 6.15 12.99 -14.59
CA LEU A 23 5.47 12.58 -13.36
C LEU A 23 4.81 13.78 -12.73
N LEU A 24 3.49 13.69 -12.54
CA LEU A 24 2.72 14.70 -11.83
C LEU A 24 2.56 14.30 -10.37
N PHE A 25 2.86 15.22 -9.45
CA PHE A 25 2.46 15.13 -8.06
C PHE A 25 1.38 16.16 -7.70
N ILE A 26 0.17 15.68 -7.43
CA ILE A 26 -0.94 16.50 -6.94
C ILE A 26 -0.92 16.48 -5.41
N HIS A 27 -0.63 17.60 -4.79
CA HIS A 27 -0.40 17.63 -3.35
C HIS A 27 -0.63 19.00 -2.75
N HIS A 28 -0.70 19.02 -1.42
CA HIS A 28 -0.59 20.23 -0.61
C HIS A 28 0.44 20.06 0.50
N SER A 29 0.96 21.16 0.99
CA SER A 29 1.62 21.29 2.31
C SER A 29 2.66 20.18 2.57
N VAL A 30 2.30 19.05 3.21
CA VAL A 30 3.18 17.89 3.43
C VAL A 30 3.82 17.37 2.15
N GLY A 31 3.15 17.49 1.00
CA GLY A 31 3.74 17.10 -0.29
C GLY A 31 4.89 18.01 -0.70
N GLN A 32 4.80 19.32 -0.45
CA GLN A 32 5.87 20.29 -0.69
C GLN A 32 7.08 19.96 0.19
N ASN A 33 6.85 19.75 1.49
CA ASN A 33 7.91 19.35 2.42
C ASN A 33 8.56 18.02 1.98
N TRP A 34 7.78 17.12 1.38
CA TRP A 34 8.31 15.85 0.90
C TRP A 34 9.17 16.01 -0.35
N LEU A 35 8.72 16.81 -1.33
CA LEU A 35 9.48 17.16 -2.52
C LEU A 35 10.80 17.85 -2.18
N ASP A 36 10.75 18.85 -1.31
CA ASP A 36 11.86 19.74 -1.01
C ASP A 36 12.73 19.21 0.13
N GLU A 37 12.20 19.19 1.35
CA GLU A 37 12.96 18.79 2.55
C GLU A 37 13.23 17.29 2.60
N GLY A 38 12.30 16.48 2.08
CA GLY A 38 12.44 15.03 1.95
C GLY A 38 13.31 14.61 0.77
N ARG A 39 13.76 15.55 -0.06
CA ARG A 39 14.57 15.33 -1.26
C ARG A 39 13.92 14.38 -2.27
N LEU A 40 12.59 14.26 -2.28
CA LEU A 40 11.90 13.41 -3.23
C LEU A 40 12.10 13.91 -4.67
N ARG A 41 12.03 15.23 -4.92
CA ARG A 41 12.24 15.78 -6.26
C ARG A 41 13.62 15.42 -6.80
N GLU A 42 14.66 15.60 -5.98
CA GLU A 42 16.03 15.22 -6.32
C GLU A 42 16.15 13.74 -6.68
N GLN A 43 15.57 12.84 -5.89
CA GLN A 43 15.63 11.40 -6.13
C GLN A 43 14.85 10.96 -7.38
N LEU A 44 13.70 11.59 -7.65
CA LEU A 44 12.93 11.37 -8.87
C LEU A 44 13.69 11.86 -10.11
N THR A 45 14.25 13.06 -10.08
CA THR A 45 15.06 13.60 -11.18
C THR A 45 16.30 12.75 -11.43
N ALA A 46 16.99 12.30 -10.37
CA ALA A 46 18.11 11.37 -10.49
C ALA A 46 17.72 10.01 -11.08
N ALA A 47 16.45 9.61 -10.92
CA ALA A 47 15.87 8.42 -11.51
C ALA A 47 15.31 8.64 -12.94
N GLY A 48 15.46 9.84 -13.50
CA GLY A 48 15.07 10.16 -14.89
C GLY A 48 13.64 10.70 -15.05
N TYR A 49 12.98 11.12 -13.97
CA TYR A 49 11.66 11.75 -14.06
C TYR A 49 11.77 13.27 -14.22
N THR A 50 10.94 13.83 -15.10
CA THR A 50 10.58 15.25 -15.05
C THR A 50 9.43 15.40 -14.07
N VAL A 51 9.64 16.13 -12.98
CA VAL A 51 8.64 16.27 -11.91
C VAL A 51 7.81 17.52 -12.15
N HIS A 52 6.53 17.33 -12.41
CA HIS A 52 5.49 18.36 -12.41
C HIS A 52 4.73 18.31 -11.09
N GLU A 53 4.17 19.43 -10.67
CA GLU A 53 3.35 19.50 -9.47
C GLU A 53 2.11 20.37 -9.65
N ALA A 54 1.04 19.99 -8.98
CA ALA A 54 -0.18 20.78 -8.83
C ALA A 54 -0.47 20.94 -7.34
N THR A 55 -0.49 22.17 -6.86
CA THR A 55 -0.58 22.55 -5.44
C THR A 55 -1.41 23.83 -5.25
N TYR A 56 -1.31 24.46 -4.07
CA TYR A 56 -2.04 25.67 -3.71
C TYR A 56 -2.00 26.73 -4.82
N GLY A 57 -3.16 27.27 -5.15
CA GLY A 57 -3.30 28.32 -6.14
C GLY A 57 -3.28 27.86 -7.61
N ASP A 58 -3.03 26.58 -7.91
CA ASP A 58 -2.92 26.11 -9.29
C ASP A 58 -4.29 25.87 -9.94
N SER A 59 -4.58 26.60 -11.02
CA SER A 59 -5.73 26.39 -11.90
C SER A 59 -5.42 25.32 -12.96
N VAL A 60 -5.63 24.05 -12.63
CA VAL A 60 -5.36 22.94 -13.55
C VAL A 60 -6.48 22.79 -14.58
N GLY A 61 -6.21 23.26 -15.80
CA GLY A 61 -7.17 23.31 -16.89
C GLY A 61 -7.95 24.63 -16.92
N ALA A 62 -9.00 24.71 -17.72
CA ALA A 62 -9.95 25.82 -17.62
C ALA A 62 -10.91 25.50 -16.48
N ASP A 63 -10.76 26.13 -15.30
CA ASP A 63 -11.60 25.91 -14.10
C ASP A 63 -13.10 26.03 -14.46
N PRO A 64 -13.85 24.93 -14.67
CA PRO A 64 -15.23 25.00 -15.16
C PRO A 64 -16.24 24.82 -14.02
N VAL A 65 -15.77 24.59 -12.79
CA VAL A 65 -16.58 24.52 -11.58
C VAL A 65 -16.22 25.72 -10.70
N PRO A 66 -17.01 26.82 -10.73
CA PRO A 66 -16.73 28.03 -9.95
C PRO A 66 -16.54 27.78 -8.45
N ALA A 67 -17.11 26.68 -7.93
CA ALA A 67 -17.01 26.30 -6.52
C ALA A 67 -15.66 25.66 -6.13
N LEU A 68 -14.84 25.24 -7.10
CA LEU A 68 -13.54 24.59 -6.88
C LEU A 68 -12.45 25.31 -7.70
N ASN A 69 -12.30 26.62 -7.48
CA ASN A 69 -11.33 27.46 -8.18
C ASN A 69 -10.45 28.23 -7.16
N PRO A 70 -9.11 28.09 -7.22
CA PRO A 70 -8.37 27.20 -8.13
C PRO A 70 -8.50 25.73 -7.68
N ILE A 71 -8.67 24.80 -8.62
CA ILE A 71 -8.87 23.38 -8.28
C ILE A 71 -7.69 22.82 -7.47
N GLY A 72 -6.50 23.38 -7.67
CA GLY A 72 -5.29 23.16 -6.90
C GLY A 72 -5.51 23.23 -5.39
N ASP A 73 -6.44 24.06 -4.89
CA ASP A 73 -6.77 24.21 -3.46
C ASP A 73 -7.61 23.08 -2.86
N TYR A 74 -7.97 22.06 -3.63
CA TYR A 74 -8.91 21.02 -3.22
C TYR A 74 -8.29 19.62 -3.26
N THR A 75 -7.52 19.25 -2.23
CA THR A 75 -6.80 17.96 -2.17
C THR A 75 -7.31 16.99 -1.09
N ASP A 76 -8.42 17.29 -0.42
CA ASP A 76 -9.09 16.31 0.45
C ASP A 76 -9.67 15.12 -0.33
N VAL A 77 -9.92 14.00 0.37
CA VAL A 77 -10.29 12.72 -0.25
C VAL A 77 -11.52 12.82 -1.16
N GLN A 78 -12.53 13.60 -0.77
CA GLN A 78 -13.75 13.79 -1.54
C GLN A 78 -13.53 14.53 -2.87
N HIS A 79 -12.44 15.31 -2.98
CA HIS A 79 -12.16 16.06 -4.20
C HIS A 79 -11.58 15.18 -5.31
N TRP A 80 -11.02 14.01 -4.97
CA TRP A 80 -10.42 13.13 -5.99
C TRP A 80 -11.42 12.68 -7.03
N HIS A 81 -12.68 12.49 -6.64
CA HIS A 81 -13.75 12.23 -7.60
C HIS A 81 -13.79 13.31 -8.68
N THR A 82 -13.86 14.59 -8.29
CA THR A 82 -13.88 15.71 -9.24
C THR A 82 -12.61 15.77 -10.07
N TRP A 83 -11.43 15.74 -9.46
CA TRP A 83 -10.14 15.82 -10.15
C TRP A 83 -10.02 14.80 -11.28
N PHE A 84 -10.26 13.53 -10.97
CA PHE A 84 -10.01 12.44 -11.90
C PHE A 84 -11.20 12.19 -12.83
N TYR A 85 -12.44 12.36 -12.38
CA TYR A 85 -13.60 12.12 -13.24
C TYR A 85 -13.82 13.27 -14.24
N ASN A 86 -13.62 14.52 -13.80
CA ASN A 86 -13.94 15.70 -14.63
C ASN A 86 -12.71 16.33 -15.30
N HIS A 87 -11.50 16.18 -14.74
CA HIS A 87 -10.31 16.92 -15.17
C HIS A 87 -9.14 16.04 -15.62
N LEU A 88 -9.35 14.75 -15.88
CA LEU A 88 -8.28 13.82 -16.25
C LEU A 88 -7.42 14.32 -17.41
N GLY A 89 -8.02 14.81 -18.49
CA GLY A 89 -7.26 15.33 -19.63
C GLY A 89 -6.37 16.51 -19.28
N ALA A 90 -6.88 17.46 -18.47
CA ALA A 90 -6.12 18.62 -18.01
C ALA A 90 -4.99 18.21 -17.05
N LEU A 91 -5.26 17.25 -16.15
CA LEU A 91 -4.26 16.66 -15.26
C LEU A 91 -3.12 16.00 -16.05
N LEU A 92 -3.45 15.17 -17.04
CA LEU A 92 -2.43 14.48 -17.83
C LEU A 92 -1.60 15.46 -18.66
N ALA A 93 -2.17 16.56 -19.13
CA ALA A 93 -1.44 17.60 -19.85
C ALA A 93 -0.72 18.62 -18.95
N TRP A 94 -0.97 18.62 -17.64
CA TRP A 94 -0.48 19.67 -16.74
C TRP A 94 1.03 19.79 -16.75
N GLN A 95 1.52 21.01 -17.01
CA GLN A 95 2.94 21.39 -17.16
C GLN A 95 3.73 20.60 -18.22
N CYS A 96 3.08 19.75 -19.00
CA CYS A 96 3.71 19.06 -20.11
C CYS A 96 3.85 19.97 -21.34
N PRO A 97 4.90 19.81 -22.16
CA PRO A 97 4.93 20.35 -23.51
C PRO A 97 3.72 19.91 -24.34
N ALA A 98 3.38 20.69 -25.37
CA ALA A 98 2.24 20.37 -26.23
C ALA A 98 2.41 18.98 -26.88
N GLY A 99 1.40 18.13 -26.72
CA GLY A 99 1.40 16.75 -27.23
C GLY A 99 2.06 15.71 -26.31
N GLU A 100 2.59 16.13 -25.16
CA GLU A 100 3.10 15.23 -24.12
C GLU A 100 2.07 15.02 -23.00
N SER A 101 2.32 14.04 -22.13
CA SER A 101 1.47 13.75 -20.97
C SER A 101 2.26 13.21 -19.80
N ASN A 102 1.73 13.43 -18.60
CA ASN A 102 2.18 12.81 -17.37
C ASN A 102 1.84 11.31 -17.42
N MET A 103 2.87 10.46 -17.46
CA MET A 103 2.73 9.01 -17.55
C MET A 103 2.73 8.33 -16.18
N THR A 104 3.10 9.08 -15.14
CA THR A 104 2.89 8.72 -13.73
C THR A 104 2.17 9.86 -13.03
N VAL A 105 1.08 9.56 -12.33
CA VAL A 105 0.33 10.55 -11.54
C VAL A 105 0.27 10.05 -10.10
N MET A 106 0.95 10.76 -9.20
CA MET A 106 0.83 10.57 -7.77
C MET A 106 -0.01 11.67 -7.15
N PHE A 107 -0.83 11.32 -6.17
CA PHE A 107 -1.75 12.27 -5.56
C PHE A 107 -2.01 11.93 -4.09
N LYS A 108 -2.18 12.96 -3.25
CA LYS A 108 -2.23 12.76 -1.80
C LYS A 108 -3.03 13.83 -1.07
N SER A 109 -3.82 13.41 -0.08
CA SER A 109 -4.53 14.32 0.82
C SER A 109 -3.67 14.70 2.02
N CYS A 110 -3.86 15.90 2.58
CA CYS A 110 -3.11 16.34 3.74
C CYS A 110 -3.79 16.03 5.08
N PHE A 111 -3.17 16.38 6.20
CA PHE A 111 -3.95 16.50 7.43
C PHE A 111 -4.98 17.62 7.22
N PRO A 112 -6.19 17.52 7.80
CA PRO A 112 -6.63 16.50 8.76
C PRO A 112 -7.34 15.27 8.14
N ASN A 113 -7.09 14.87 6.89
CA ASN A 113 -7.80 13.75 6.25
C ASN A 113 -7.65 12.39 6.99
N SER A 114 -6.67 12.24 7.88
CA SER A 114 -6.54 11.09 8.77
C SER A 114 -7.39 11.17 10.06
N ALA A 115 -8.27 12.15 10.21
CA ALA A 115 -9.27 12.22 11.26
C ALA A 115 -10.60 11.60 10.76
N ILE A 116 -10.67 10.28 10.63
CA ILE A 116 -11.89 9.59 10.17
C ILE A 116 -12.81 9.39 11.37
N HIS A 117 -13.83 10.25 11.51
CA HIS A 117 -14.59 10.41 12.75
C HIS A 117 -15.57 9.27 13.04
N GLU A 118 -16.08 8.62 12.00
CA GLU A 118 -17.06 7.53 12.11
C GLU A 118 -16.97 6.61 10.90
N ASP A 119 -17.67 5.47 10.94
CA ASP A 119 -17.70 4.57 9.79
C ASP A 119 -18.61 5.08 8.66
N GLY A 120 -19.69 5.80 8.98
CA GLY A 120 -20.68 6.26 8.00
C GLY A 120 -21.63 5.14 7.55
N ILE A 121 -22.31 5.35 6.41
CA ILE A 121 -23.31 4.42 5.87
C ILE A 121 -22.88 3.95 4.48
N ALA A 122 -22.84 2.63 4.26
CA ALA A 122 -22.55 2.04 2.96
C ALA A 122 -23.64 2.39 1.91
N PRO A 123 -23.28 2.59 0.61
CA PRO A 123 -21.93 2.48 0.05
C PRO A 123 -21.08 3.75 0.23
N GLY A 124 -21.58 4.78 0.93
CA GLY A 124 -20.96 6.10 1.04
C GLY A 124 -21.25 6.99 -0.17
N ASP A 125 -20.80 8.24 -0.10
CA ASP A 125 -20.85 9.23 -1.19
C ASP A 125 -19.41 9.73 -1.49
N PRO A 126 -18.92 9.58 -2.74
CA PRO A 126 -17.55 9.95 -3.11
C PRO A 126 -17.27 11.45 -3.04
N THR A 127 -18.31 12.29 -2.98
CA THR A 127 -18.20 13.76 -2.97
C THR A 127 -18.48 14.37 -1.60
N ASN A 128 -18.86 13.55 -0.62
CA ASN A 128 -19.23 14.02 0.70
C ASN A 128 -17.99 14.34 1.54
N GLU A 129 -17.93 15.56 2.07
CA GLU A 129 -16.82 16.08 2.87
C GLU A 129 -16.71 15.46 4.27
N ASN A 130 -17.76 14.78 4.75
CA ASN A 130 -17.72 14.09 6.03
C ASN A 130 -16.71 12.95 5.97
N ARG A 131 -15.71 13.01 6.85
CA ARG A 131 -14.62 12.04 6.94
C ARG A 131 -15.06 10.75 7.59
N THR A 132 -15.81 9.96 6.82
CA THR A 132 -16.30 8.65 7.21
C THR A 132 -15.58 7.56 6.42
N THR A 133 -15.47 6.35 6.99
CA THR A 133 -14.88 5.20 6.28
C THR A 133 -15.57 4.96 4.94
N TRP A 134 -16.91 4.97 4.92
CA TRP A 134 -17.69 4.69 3.72
C TRP A 134 -17.59 5.77 2.65
N ASN A 135 -17.60 7.07 2.99
CA ASN A 135 -17.42 8.14 2.00
C ASN A 135 -16.03 8.08 1.36
N TYR A 136 -15.01 7.84 2.19
CA TYR A 136 -13.65 7.70 1.69
C TYR A 136 -13.48 6.47 0.80
N GLN A 137 -14.05 5.32 1.16
CA GLN A 137 -14.06 4.15 0.29
C GLN A 137 -14.80 4.45 -1.02
N ALA A 138 -15.96 5.12 -0.97
CA ALA A 138 -16.71 5.53 -2.15
C ALA A 138 -15.87 6.42 -3.08
N ALA A 139 -15.12 7.39 -2.52
CA ALA A 139 -14.25 8.28 -3.28
C ALA A 139 -13.22 7.49 -4.10
N TYR A 140 -12.45 6.59 -3.48
CA TYR A 140 -11.46 5.78 -4.22
C TYR A 140 -12.10 4.75 -5.16
N CYS A 141 -13.17 4.07 -4.74
CA CYS A 141 -13.89 3.13 -5.60
C CYS A 141 -14.46 3.81 -6.86
N SER A 142 -14.87 5.09 -6.76
CA SER A 142 -15.34 5.86 -7.93
C SER A 142 -14.25 6.06 -8.99
N LEU A 143 -12.97 5.95 -8.61
CA LEU A 143 -11.83 6.14 -9.51
C LEU A 143 -11.40 4.85 -10.21
N THR A 144 -11.89 3.69 -9.78
CA THR A 144 -11.49 2.39 -10.36
C THR A 144 -11.67 2.38 -11.89
N GLY A 145 -12.84 2.80 -12.38
CA GLY A 145 -13.11 2.89 -13.83
C GLY A 145 -12.28 3.95 -14.53
N VAL A 146 -12.01 5.07 -13.86
CA VAL A 146 -11.16 6.16 -14.41
C VAL A 146 -9.75 5.65 -14.64
N PHE A 147 -9.13 5.03 -13.64
CA PHE A 147 -7.80 4.45 -13.77
C PHE A 147 -7.76 3.38 -14.86
N ALA A 148 -8.76 2.49 -14.90
CA ALA A 148 -8.84 1.42 -15.90
C ALA A 148 -8.89 1.95 -17.34
N SER A 149 -9.52 3.12 -17.55
CA SER A 149 -9.63 3.77 -18.85
C SER A 149 -8.32 4.36 -19.39
N CYS A 150 -7.30 4.49 -18.54
CA CYS A 150 -5.97 5.02 -18.89
C CYS A 150 -4.86 4.01 -18.61
N PRO A 151 -4.84 2.84 -19.27
CA PRO A 151 -3.88 1.78 -18.98
C PRO A 151 -2.42 2.18 -19.22
N GLY A 152 -2.16 3.24 -20.00
CA GLY A 152 -0.83 3.79 -20.24
C GLY A 152 -0.29 4.69 -19.12
N VAL A 153 -1.11 5.09 -18.14
CA VAL A 153 -0.73 5.98 -17.03
C VAL A 153 -0.69 5.21 -15.72
N LEU A 154 0.41 5.31 -14.98
CA LEU A 154 0.53 4.75 -13.64
C LEU A 154 -0.05 5.73 -12.61
N PHE A 155 -1.11 5.32 -11.90
CA PHE A 155 -1.68 6.09 -10.79
C PHE A 155 -1.13 5.60 -9.43
N ILE A 156 -0.70 6.53 -8.60
CA ILE A 156 -0.16 6.25 -7.26
C ILE A 156 -0.91 7.09 -6.23
N PRO A 157 -2.01 6.57 -5.67
CA PRO A 157 -2.59 7.15 -4.47
C PRO A 157 -1.59 7.08 -3.32
N VAL A 158 -1.35 8.19 -2.64
CA VAL A 158 -0.52 8.23 -1.43
C VAL A 158 -1.40 8.56 -0.24
N THR A 159 -1.34 7.72 0.80
CA THR A 159 -2.20 7.87 1.99
C THR A 159 -1.89 9.19 2.73
N ALA A 160 -2.90 9.77 3.38
CA ALA A 160 -2.71 11.02 4.12
C ALA A 160 -1.78 10.80 5.34
N PRO A 161 -0.99 11.79 5.76
CA PRO A 161 -0.11 11.65 6.93
C PRO A 161 -0.92 11.48 8.24
N PRO A 162 -0.33 10.88 9.28
CA PRO A 162 -0.96 10.76 10.60
C PRO A 162 -1.00 12.11 11.33
N LEU A 163 -1.92 12.26 12.28
CA LEU A 163 -2.09 13.49 13.06
C LEU A 163 -1.12 13.54 14.25
N ARG A 164 -0.67 14.75 14.63
CA ARG A 164 0.16 14.95 15.82
C ARG A 164 -0.71 14.98 17.08
N LYS A 165 -0.18 14.43 18.19
CA LYS A 165 -0.76 14.67 19.52
C LYS A 165 -0.83 16.17 19.83
N GLY A 166 -2.00 16.61 20.28
CA GLY A 166 -2.27 18.02 20.57
C GLY A 166 -2.60 18.85 19.32
N ASP A 167 -2.86 18.19 18.19
CA ASP A 167 -3.30 18.82 16.94
C ASP A 167 -4.16 17.83 16.13
N GLY A 168 -5.47 17.84 16.42
CA GLY A 168 -6.45 16.98 15.75
C GLY A 168 -6.38 15.48 16.09
N TYR A 169 -5.33 15.00 16.75
CA TYR A 169 -5.25 13.59 17.17
C TYR A 169 -6.35 13.21 18.17
N ASP A 170 -7.11 12.19 17.79
CA ASP A 170 -7.92 11.36 18.66
C ASP A 170 -7.67 9.88 18.35
N SER A 171 -7.61 9.06 19.39
CA SER A 171 -7.24 7.64 19.33
C SER A 171 -8.15 6.81 18.43
N GLU A 172 -9.47 6.99 18.53
CA GLU A 172 -10.43 6.22 17.73
C GLU A 172 -10.40 6.66 16.25
N PRO A 173 -10.54 7.95 15.91
CA PRO A 173 -10.40 8.40 14.52
C PRO A 173 -9.06 8.04 13.87
N CYS A 174 -7.94 8.13 14.60
CA CYS A 174 -6.63 7.76 14.06
C CYS A 174 -6.47 6.24 13.89
N ALA A 175 -7.12 5.43 14.73
CA ALA A 175 -7.16 3.97 14.54
C ALA A 175 -7.98 3.60 13.30
N ARG A 176 -9.10 4.27 13.07
CA ARG A 176 -9.91 4.13 11.86
C ARG A 176 -9.14 4.53 10.61
N ALA A 177 -8.39 5.63 10.67
CA ALA A 177 -7.48 6.03 9.60
C ALA A 177 -6.43 4.94 9.28
N ARG A 178 -5.81 4.33 10.29
CA ARG A 178 -4.87 3.21 10.07
C ARG A 178 -5.53 2.04 9.33
N LEU A 179 -6.77 1.68 9.70
CA LEU A 179 -7.50 0.60 9.02
C LEU A 179 -7.83 0.99 7.57
N PHE A 180 -8.34 2.19 7.35
CA PHE A 180 -8.70 2.68 6.03
C PHE A 180 -7.50 2.79 5.07
N TRP A 181 -6.39 3.38 5.53
CA TRP A 181 -5.19 3.53 4.70
C TRP A 181 -4.54 2.19 4.36
N ARG A 182 -4.61 1.22 5.28
CA ARG A 182 -4.20 -0.17 5.00
C ARG A 182 -5.12 -0.86 3.98
N TRP A 183 -6.43 -0.60 4.03
CA TRP A 183 -7.36 -1.07 3.01
C TRP A 183 -6.99 -0.49 1.63
N LEU A 184 -6.67 0.80 1.53
CA LEU A 184 -6.30 1.43 0.26
C LEU A 184 -5.00 0.84 -0.32
N ALA A 185 -3.95 0.77 0.50
CA ALA A 185 -2.63 0.27 0.12
C ALA A 185 -2.57 -1.26 -0.05
N GLY A 186 -3.45 -1.99 0.61
CA GLY A 186 -3.57 -3.44 0.56
C GLY A 186 -4.75 -3.88 -0.29
N ASP A 187 -5.90 -4.00 0.35
CA ASP A 187 -7.15 -4.60 -0.16
C ASP A 187 -7.59 -4.04 -1.51
N TYR A 188 -7.78 -2.73 -1.58
CA TYR A 188 -8.20 -2.04 -2.80
C TYR A 188 -7.16 -2.19 -3.93
N SER A 189 -5.89 -1.91 -3.62
CA SER A 189 -4.79 -2.00 -4.60
C SER A 189 -4.68 -3.38 -5.22
N MET A 190 -4.86 -4.45 -4.44
CA MET A 190 -4.78 -5.79 -5.00
C MET A 190 -6.10 -6.30 -5.60
N GLN A 191 -7.28 -5.85 -5.13
CA GLN A 191 -8.54 -6.14 -5.82
C GLN A 191 -8.49 -5.57 -7.25
N TYR A 192 -7.97 -4.36 -7.40
CA TYR A 192 -7.70 -3.74 -8.69
C TYR A 192 -6.82 -4.63 -9.59
N GLN A 193 -5.79 -5.23 -9.01
CA GLN A 193 -4.85 -6.11 -9.73
C GLN A 193 -5.42 -7.48 -10.07
N VAL A 194 -6.24 -8.07 -9.21
CA VAL A 194 -6.94 -9.35 -9.47
C VAL A 194 -7.90 -9.22 -10.65
N GLN A 195 -8.45 -8.03 -10.87
CA GLN A 195 -9.25 -7.71 -12.06
C GLN A 195 -8.40 -7.52 -13.34
N GLY A 196 -7.09 -7.78 -13.28
CA GLY A 196 -6.17 -7.72 -14.41
C GLY A 196 -5.58 -6.33 -14.67
N MET A 197 -5.95 -5.32 -13.89
CA MET A 197 -5.48 -3.95 -14.07
C MET A 197 -4.14 -3.75 -13.35
N ARG A 198 -3.16 -3.12 -14.02
CA ARG A 198 -1.77 -3.02 -13.53
C ARG A 198 -1.27 -1.60 -13.31
N ASN A 199 -2.11 -0.63 -13.60
CA ASN A 199 -1.74 0.78 -13.70
C ASN A 199 -2.15 1.59 -12.45
N MET A 200 -2.37 0.93 -11.31
CA MET A 200 -2.58 1.59 -10.03
C MET A 200 -1.95 0.79 -8.88
N MET A 201 -1.24 1.48 -8.00
CA MET A 201 -0.73 0.93 -6.75
C MET A 201 -0.58 2.05 -5.71
N ALA A 202 -1.15 1.87 -4.51
CA ALA A 202 -1.09 2.90 -3.48
C ALA A 202 0.12 2.77 -2.55
N PHE A 203 0.68 3.91 -2.14
CA PHE A 203 1.80 4.02 -1.19
C PHE A 203 1.31 4.47 0.19
N ASP A 204 1.61 3.67 1.21
CA ASP A 204 1.14 3.93 2.58
C ASP A 204 2.08 4.87 3.36
N LEU A 205 2.04 6.17 3.03
CA LEU A 205 2.76 7.22 3.76
C LEU A 205 2.34 7.30 5.24
N PHE A 206 1.07 7.01 5.55
CA PHE A 206 0.56 6.94 6.91
C PHE A 206 1.38 5.95 7.75
N ASP A 207 1.51 4.70 7.30
CA ASP A 207 2.22 3.65 8.06
C ASP A 207 3.71 3.99 8.26
N VAL A 208 4.34 4.64 7.28
CA VAL A 208 5.73 5.12 7.39
C VAL A 208 5.90 6.12 8.55
N LEU A 209 4.96 7.05 8.69
CA LEU A 209 5.07 8.19 9.61
C LEU A 209 4.41 7.92 10.96
N ALA A 210 3.49 6.96 11.04
CA ALA A 210 2.66 6.72 12.20
C ALA A 210 3.39 5.93 13.28
N THR A 211 3.05 6.24 14.53
CA THR A 211 3.43 5.43 15.68
C THR A 211 2.74 4.06 15.53
N PRO A 212 3.44 2.94 15.79
CA PRO A 212 2.83 1.62 15.72
C PRO A 212 1.55 1.53 16.56
N SER A 213 0.54 0.83 16.05
CA SER A 213 -0.75 0.64 16.74
C SER A 213 -0.61 -0.06 18.09
N THR A 214 0.46 -0.84 18.28
CA THR A 214 0.78 -1.57 19.52
C THR A 214 1.28 -0.68 20.65
N LYS A 215 1.55 0.62 20.41
CA LYS A 215 2.02 1.53 21.46
C LYS A 215 0.84 2.00 22.33
N PRO A 216 0.91 1.86 23.66
CA PRO A 216 -0.20 2.21 24.56
C PRO A 216 -0.48 3.71 24.60
N ARG A 217 0.48 4.56 24.21
CA ARG A 217 0.30 6.00 24.13
C ARG A 217 0.63 6.48 22.73
N GLY A 218 -0.37 7.03 22.06
CA GLY A 218 -0.19 7.66 20.76
C GLY A 218 -0.09 6.69 19.59
N ALA A 219 -0.65 5.49 19.73
CA ALA A 219 -0.91 4.62 18.60
C ALA A 219 -1.49 5.44 17.43
N ASN A 220 -0.94 5.23 16.23
CA ASN A 220 -1.39 5.88 15.00
C ASN A 220 -1.16 7.41 14.92
N ALA A 221 -0.62 8.06 15.96
CA ALA A 221 -0.19 9.46 15.87
C ALA A 221 1.10 9.58 15.06
N LEU A 222 1.37 10.75 14.48
CA LEU A 222 2.67 11.11 13.91
C LEU A 222 3.78 10.80 14.93
N GLN A 223 4.79 10.02 14.55
CA GLN A 223 5.86 9.63 15.47
C GLN A 223 6.60 10.83 16.00
N ARG A 224 6.92 10.85 17.31
CA ARG A 224 7.59 11.99 17.97
C ARG A 224 8.86 12.45 17.25
N MET A 225 9.62 11.52 16.68
CA MET A 225 10.85 11.83 15.94
C MET A 225 10.62 12.50 14.58
N TYR A 226 9.39 12.46 14.06
CA TYR A 226 8.97 13.09 12.81
C TYR A 226 8.12 14.34 13.03
N GLN A 227 7.83 14.73 14.26
CA GLN A 227 6.95 15.87 14.53
C GLN A 227 7.62 17.23 14.30
N THR A 228 6.80 18.20 13.92
CA THR A 228 7.08 19.64 14.00
C THR A 228 6.12 20.29 15.01
N ARG A 229 5.69 21.54 14.78
CA ARG A 229 4.72 22.26 15.62
C ARG A 229 3.28 21.80 15.38
N ASP A 230 2.97 21.27 14.21
CA ASP A 230 1.66 20.79 13.78
C ASP A 230 1.78 19.33 13.26
N SER A 231 0.81 18.86 12.48
CA SER A 231 0.80 17.53 11.88
C SER A 231 1.68 17.41 10.62
N HIS A 232 2.44 18.44 10.24
CA HIS A 232 3.49 18.29 9.23
C HIS A 232 4.65 17.43 9.75
N PRO A 233 5.09 16.42 8.97
CA PRO A 233 6.34 15.74 9.27
C PRO A 233 7.53 16.68 9.05
N ASN A 234 8.57 16.53 9.87
CA ASN A 234 9.85 17.21 9.68
C ASN A 234 10.66 16.56 8.55
N ALA A 235 11.76 17.20 8.13
CA ALA A 235 12.69 16.70 7.13
C ALA A 235 13.14 15.23 7.35
N LYS A 236 13.26 14.76 8.60
CA LYS A 236 13.62 13.37 8.90
C LYS A 236 12.49 12.40 8.51
N GLY A 237 11.24 12.75 8.80
CA GLY A 237 10.07 11.98 8.38
C GLY A 237 9.92 11.97 6.87
N SER A 238 10.05 13.13 6.23
CA SER A 238 10.02 13.26 4.77
C SER A 238 11.13 12.46 4.07
N THR A 239 12.36 12.49 4.61
CA THR A 239 13.48 11.69 4.07
C THR A 239 13.24 10.19 4.23
N MET A 240 12.67 9.76 5.36
CA MET A 240 12.28 8.35 5.57
C MET A 240 11.24 7.91 4.52
N ALA A 241 10.22 8.75 4.27
CA ALA A 241 9.21 8.49 3.25
C ALA A 241 9.84 8.35 1.85
N THR A 242 10.77 9.24 1.47
CA THR A 242 11.50 9.14 0.19
C THR A 242 12.27 7.82 0.07
N GLY A 243 12.98 7.41 1.12
CA GLY A 243 13.77 6.18 1.12
C GLY A 243 12.95 4.92 0.90
N LEU A 244 11.70 4.88 1.37
CA LEU A 244 10.76 3.77 1.17
C LEU A 244 9.96 3.90 -0.13
N PHE A 245 9.71 5.13 -0.58
CA PHE A 245 8.96 5.41 -1.79
C PHE A 245 9.74 5.04 -3.06
N MET A 246 11.04 5.35 -3.15
CA MET A 246 11.80 5.07 -4.37
C MET A 246 11.84 3.57 -4.74
N PRO A 247 12.06 2.61 -3.81
CA PRO A 247 11.88 1.19 -4.09
C PRO A 247 10.45 0.80 -4.44
N PHE A 248 9.45 1.42 -3.80
CA PHE A 248 8.04 1.19 -4.12
C PHE A 248 7.71 1.64 -5.55
N LEU A 249 8.15 2.83 -5.97
CA LEU A 249 7.92 3.36 -7.31
C LEU A 249 8.52 2.45 -8.38
N ARG A 250 9.75 1.96 -8.18
CA ARG A 250 10.36 0.98 -9.09
C ARG A 250 9.52 -0.30 -9.22
N LYS A 251 8.94 -0.79 -8.12
CA LYS A 251 8.02 -1.93 -8.15
C LYS A 251 6.75 -1.58 -8.94
N ALA A 252 6.11 -0.46 -8.66
CA ALA A 252 4.88 -0.03 -9.32
C ALA A 252 5.07 0.11 -10.85
N VAL A 253 6.17 0.74 -11.28
CA VAL A 253 6.54 0.85 -12.71
C VAL A 253 6.77 -0.50 -13.35
N SER A 254 7.50 -1.40 -12.67
CA SER A 254 7.75 -2.74 -13.20
C SER A 254 6.47 -3.55 -13.37
N VAL A 255 5.51 -3.37 -12.46
CA VAL A 255 4.19 -4.01 -12.55
C VAL A 255 3.38 -3.46 -13.70
N HIS A 256 3.34 -2.13 -13.82
CA HIS A 256 2.62 -1.43 -14.86
C HIS A 256 3.13 -1.80 -16.26
N GLY A 257 4.45 -1.83 -16.44
CA GLY A 257 5.09 -2.27 -17.69
C GLY A 257 5.00 -3.78 -17.96
N GLY A 258 4.39 -4.56 -17.05
CA GLY A 258 4.29 -6.02 -17.18
C GLY A 258 5.61 -6.77 -17.05
N HIS A 259 6.70 -6.09 -16.67
CA HIS A 259 8.00 -6.70 -16.39
C HIS A 259 8.02 -7.47 -15.06
N MET A 260 7.09 -7.15 -14.16
CA MET A 260 6.77 -7.93 -12.98
C MET A 260 5.29 -8.25 -12.99
N THR A 261 4.93 -9.52 -12.99
CA THR A 261 3.59 -9.92 -12.57
C THR A 261 3.55 -9.74 -11.06
N ILE A 262 2.66 -8.89 -10.53
CA ILE A 262 2.28 -9.05 -9.12
C ILE A 262 1.69 -10.43 -9.05
N ALA A 263 2.27 -11.30 -8.24
CA ALA A 263 1.94 -12.70 -8.25
C ALA A 263 0.47 -12.92 -7.82
N THR A 264 -0.43 -12.84 -8.78
CA THR A 264 -1.71 -13.54 -8.78
C THR A 264 -1.48 -15.06 -8.91
N GLU A 265 -0.26 -15.49 -9.25
CA GLU A 265 0.18 -16.88 -9.29
C GLU A 265 1.04 -17.31 -8.09
N MET A 266 0.92 -16.66 -6.93
CA MET A 266 1.65 -17.13 -5.74
C MET A 266 0.97 -18.30 -5.03
N VAL A 267 -0.18 -18.79 -5.50
CA VAL A 267 -0.92 -19.88 -4.84
C VAL A 267 -0.94 -21.13 -5.71
N LYS A 268 -0.08 -22.11 -5.42
CA LYS A 268 -0.11 -23.43 -6.07
C LYS A 268 -0.92 -24.49 -5.32
N GLY A 269 -1.36 -24.17 -4.11
CA GLY A 269 -2.22 -25.05 -3.32
C GLY A 269 -2.19 -24.69 -1.84
N VAL A 270 -3.36 -24.77 -1.21
CA VAL A 270 -3.59 -24.47 0.20
C VAL A 270 -4.22 -25.69 0.87
N ARG A 271 -3.80 -25.98 2.09
CA ARG A 271 -4.47 -26.91 3.00
C ARG A 271 -4.53 -26.31 4.38
N ALA A 272 -5.71 -26.32 4.98
CA ALA A 272 -5.88 -25.83 6.34
C ALA A 272 -6.69 -26.83 7.19
N LYS A 273 -6.43 -26.84 8.49
CA LYS A 273 -7.19 -27.63 9.45
C LYS A 273 -7.36 -26.86 10.75
N ILE A 274 -8.61 -26.68 11.17
CA ILE A 274 -8.96 -26.15 12.48
C ILE A 274 -9.32 -27.30 13.43
N ASN A 275 -8.71 -27.32 14.61
CA ASN A 275 -9.09 -28.25 15.67
C ASN A 275 -10.23 -27.62 16.47
N ARG A 276 -11.47 -28.08 16.23
CA ARG A 276 -12.67 -27.54 16.92
C ARG A 276 -12.63 -27.65 18.45
N LYS A 277 -11.88 -28.59 19.03
CA LYS A 277 -11.75 -28.72 20.49
C LYS A 277 -10.77 -27.70 21.09
N SER A 278 -9.67 -27.44 20.39
CA SER A 278 -8.62 -26.58 20.92
C SER A 278 -8.60 -25.17 20.31
N GLY A 279 -9.39 -24.92 19.26
CA GLY A 279 -9.43 -23.67 18.50
C GLY A 279 -8.25 -23.44 17.57
N TRP A 280 -7.25 -24.34 17.53
CA TRP A 280 -6.02 -24.10 16.76
C TRP A 280 -6.20 -24.35 15.27
N LEU A 281 -5.81 -23.37 14.47
CA LEU A 281 -5.71 -23.43 13.02
C LEU A 281 -4.28 -23.74 12.59
N LYS A 282 -4.12 -24.82 11.82
CA LYS A 282 -2.88 -25.12 11.10
C LYS A 282 -3.11 -24.88 9.62
N PHE A 283 -2.28 -24.03 9.03
CA PHE A 283 -2.29 -23.71 7.60
C PHE A 283 -1.00 -24.19 6.94
N LYS A 284 -1.10 -24.68 5.71
CA LYS A 284 0.04 -24.96 4.85
C LYS A 284 -0.30 -24.57 3.41
N GLY A 285 0.55 -23.76 2.80
CA GLY A 285 0.42 -23.41 1.39
C GLY A 285 1.76 -23.51 0.65
N THR A 286 1.68 -23.46 -0.68
CA THR A 286 2.83 -23.45 -1.59
C THR A 286 2.84 -22.14 -2.39
N VAL A 287 4.00 -21.48 -2.43
CA VAL A 287 4.23 -20.24 -3.19
C VAL A 287 5.39 -20.38 -4.16
N ASP A 288 5.33 -19.59 -5.23
CA ASP A 288 6.47 -19.40 -6.12
C ASP A 288 7.37 -18.29 -5.53
N ASP A 289 8.59 -18.69 -5.17
CA ASP A 289 9.66 -17.83 -4.64
C ASP A 289 9.38 -17.09 -3.31
N ALA A 290 9.36 -17.86 -2.21
CA ALA A 290 9.42 -17.29 -0.86
C ALA A 290 10.80 -16.69 -0.53
N GLY A 291 11.77 -16.80 -1.43
CA GLY A 291 13.14 -16.29 -1.29
C GLY A 291 13.20 -14.78 -1.24
N THR A 292 12.49 -14.10 -2.13
CA THR A 292 12.32 -12.64 -2.15
C THR A 292 11.52 -12.11 -0.95
N LEU A 293 10.69 -12.95 -0.32
CA LEU A 293 9.75 -12.58 0.74
C LEU A 293 10.32 -12.63 2.16
N LEU A 294 11.53 -13.15 2.32
CA LEU A 294 12.23 -13.18 3.61
C LEU A 294 13.11 -11.95 3.84
N GLY A 295 13.21 -11.06 2.84
CA GLY A 295 13.84 -9.73 2.98
C GLY A 295 13.00 -8.75 3.81
N SER A 296 11.71 -9.05 4.03
CA SER A 296 10.84 -8.27 4.90
C SER A 296 10.88 -8.78 6.33
N GLN A 297 11.12 -7.87 7.28
CA GLN A 297 11.38 -8.17 8.69
C GLN A 297 10.17 -8.74 9.46
N PHE A 298 8.99 -8.89 8.83
CA PHE A 298 7.76 -9.36 9.46
C PHE A 298 6.82 -10.06 8.45
N ALA A 299 5.83 -10.79 8.97
CA ALA A 299 4.68 -11.32 8.24
C ALA A 299 3.40 -11.03 9.03
N THR A 300 2.25 -10.94 8.35
CA THR A 300 0.95 -10.78 9.03
C THR A 300 -0.08 -11.76 8.48
N VAL A 301 -0.96 -12.24 9.36
CA VAL A 301 -2.14 -13.04 9.02
C VAL A 301 -3.37 -12.34 9.60
N HIS A 302 -4.32 -12.03 8.73
CA HIS A 302 -5.59 -11.37 9.04
C HIS A 302 -6.70 -12.41 8.94
N PHE A 303 -7.68 -12.32 9.84
CA PHE A 303 -8.89 -13.13 9.82
C PHE A 303 -10.10 -12.19 9.86
N GLY A 304 -10.77 -12.01 8.73
CA GLY A 304 -11.84 -11.02 8.57
C GLY A 304 -11.39 -9.62 9.02
N SER A 305 -12.23 -8.93 9.80
CA SER A 305 -11.98 -7.58 10.33
C SER A 305 -11.17 -7.55 11.63
N ASN A 306 -10.67 -8.69 12.12
CA ASN A 306 -9.92 -8.74 13.36
C ASN A 306 -8.51 -8.14 13.20
N ALA A 307 -7.90 -7.76 14.33
CA ALA A 307 -6.50 -7.37 14.36
C ALA A 307 -5.60 -8.48 13.79
N PRO A 308 -4.62 -8.15 12.92
CA PRO A 308 -3.74 -9.16 12.35
C PRO A 308 -2.81 -9.75 13.40
N ILE A 309 -2.48 -11.03 13.23
CA ILE A 309 -1.40 -11.70 13.95
C ILE A 309 -0.09 -11.41 13.22
N THR A 310 0.85 -10.82 13.93
CA THR A 310 2.14 -10.38 13.40
C THR A 310 3.22 -11.37 13.79
N PHE A 311 4.06 -11.76 12.84
CA PHE A 311 5.23 -12.60 13.07
C PHE A 311 6.48 -11.82 12.74
N ALA A 312 7.38 -11.71 13.70
CA ALA A 312 8.63 -10.97 13.54
C ALA A 312 9.78 -11.74 14.21
N THR A 313 11.01 -11.26 14.01
CA THR A 313 12.22 -11.86 14.59
C THR A 313 12.44 -13.28 14.08
N TRP A 314 12.97 -13.38 12.86
CA TRP A 314 13.17 -14.65 12.18
C TRP A 314 14.43 -15.37 12.65
N SER A 315 14.30 -16.67 12.85
CA SER A 315 15.41 -17.63 13.00
C SER A 315 15.56 -18.43 11.72
N GLN A 316 16.80 -18.78 11.35
CA GLN A 316 17.11 -19.58 10.17
C GLN A 316 17.87 -20.85 10.54
N LYS A 317 17.46 -21.99 9.96
CA LYS A 317 18.19 -23.25 10.01
C LYS A 317 18.16 -23.91 8.63
N GLY A 318 19.28 -23.82 7.90
CA GLY A 318 19.37 -24.30 6.52
C GLY A 318 18.39 -23.54 5.62
N THR A 319 17.52 -24.27 4.92
CA THR A 319 16.47 -23.70 4.04
C THR A 319 15.18 -23.31 4.78
N VAL A 320 15.16 -23.45 6.11
CA VAL A 320 13.98 -23.18 6.93
C VAL A 320 14.13 -21.86 7.68
N TYR A 321 13.12 -21.01 7.59
CA TYR A 321 12.96 -19.77 8.32
C TYR A 321 11.74 -19.88 9.24
N ARG A 322 11.84 -19.38 10.47
CA ARG A 322 10.75 -19.47 11.46
C ARG A 322 10.69 -18.21 12.31
N ALA A 323 9.51 -17.69 12.54
CA ALA A 323 9.22 -16.61 13.48
C ALA A 323 8.09 -17.01 14.43
N GLY A 324 8.18 -16.58 15.68
CA GLY A 324 7.06 -16.61 16.62
C GLY A 324 6.13 -15.44 16.36
N ALA A 325 4.88 -15.55 16.79
CA ALA A 325 3.99 -14.40 16.77
C ALA A 325 4.46 -13.37 17.81
N SER A 326 4.58 -12.11 17.40
CA SER A 326 5.18 -11.02 18.19
C SER A 326 4.16 -10.28 19.07
N ASP A 327 2.88 -10.41 18.76
CA ASP A 327 1.75 -9.72 19.38
C ASP A 327 0.89 -10.63 20.27
N ILE A 328 1.24 -11.91 20.38
CA ILE A 328 0.55 -12.89 21.23
C ILE A 328 1.56 -13.72 22.04
N THR A 329 1.22 -13.99 23.30
CA THR A 329 2.13 -14.59 24.30
C THR A 329 1.85 -16.08 24.58
N ASP A 330 1.23 -16.78 23.64
CA ASP A 330 0.85 -18.19 23.80
C ASP A 330 2.02 -19.19 23.72
N GLY A 331 3.20 -18.73 23.27
CA GLY A 331 4.41 -19.54 23.08
C GLY A 331 4.28 -20.65 22.02
N ARG A 332 3.17 -20.72 21.30
CA ARG A 332 2.83 -21.79 20.35
C ARG A 332 2.55 -21.28 18.95
N SER A 333 2.13 -20.04 18.80
CA SER A 333 1.86 -19.43 17.51
C SER A 333 3.16 -19.15 16.75
N PHE A 334 3.23 -19.63 15.52
CA PHE A 334 4.41 -19.47 14.69
C PHE A 334 4.07 -19.45 13.20
N ILE A 335 5.02 -18.91 12.45
CA ILE A 335 5.12 -19.04 11.00
C ILE A 335 6.44 -19.71 10.62
N LYS A 336 6.42 -20.50 9.55
CA LYS A 336 7.57 -21.18 8.98
C LYS A 336 7.53 -21.09 7.47
N VAL A 337 8.67 -20.73 6.88
CA VAL A 337 8.92 -20.75 5.44
C VAL A 337 10.02 -21.77 5.17
N LYS A 338 9.84 -22.67 4.21
CA LYS A 338 10.85 -23.65 3.79
C LYS A 338 11.11 -23.49 2.29
N LYS A 339 12.37 -23.19 1.94
CA LYS A 339 12.82 -23.08 0.54
C LYS A 339 13.07 -24.45 -0.11
N GLY A 340 12.68 -24.62 -1.38
CA GLY A 340 12.89 -25.85 -2.16
C GLY A 340 12.17 -25.88 -3.52
N HIS A 341 11.95 -27.07 -4.11
CA HIS A 341 11.07 -27.23 -5.28
C HIS A 341 9.61 -26.94 -4.88
N GLY A 342 9.18 -25.70 -5.04
CA GLY A 342 7.92 -25.16 -4.50
C GLY A 342 8.11 -24.75 -3.04
N ASP A 343 8.28 -23.45 -2.81
CA ASP A 343 8.48 -22.94 -1.45
C ASP A 343 7.21 -23.13 -0.63
N THR A 344 7.35 -23.57 0.61
CA THR A 344 6.21 -23.86 1.47
C THR A 344 6.12 -22.89 2.63
N ILE A 345 4.91 -22.40 2.86
CA ILE A 345 4.55 -21.57 3.99
C ILE A 345 3.67 -22.39 4.91
N MET A 346 3.93 -22.35 6.20
CA MET A 346 3.13 -23.00 7.22
C MET A 346 2.99 -22.08 8.42
N PHE A 347 1.78 -21.94 8.95
CA PHE A 347 1.59 -21.27 10.23
C PHE A 347 0.65 -22.07 11.14
N LEU A 348 0.77 -21.79 12.43
CA LEU A 348 -0.08 -22.32 13.48
C LEU A 348 -0.50 -21.14 14.36
N VAL A 349 -1.80 -20.92 14.52
CA VAL A 349 -2.40 -19.82 15.31
C VAL A 349 -3.73 -20.23 15.91
N GLN A 350 -4.23 -19.48 16.87
CA GLN A 350 -5.62 -19.56 17.33
C GLN A 350 -6.37 -18.31 16.80
N PRO A 351 -7.28 -18.45 15.82
CA PRO A 351 -8.00 -17.31 15.27
C PRO A 351 -9.00 -16.73 16.29
N PRO A 352 -9.40 -15.45 16.17
CA PRO A 352 -10.25 -14.75 17.15
C PRO A 352 -11.67 -15.32 17.27
N SER A 353 -12.22 -15.90 16.19
CA SER A 353 -13.52 -16.59 16.17
C SER A 353 -13.38 -17.89 15.35
N PRO A 354 -13.12 -19.04 15.98
CA PRO A 354 -13.00 -20.32 15.28
C PRO A 354 -14.36 -20.94 14.89
N GLN A 355 -15.47 -20.22 15.05
CA GLN A 355 -16.84 -20.78 14.98
C GLN A 355 -17.51 -20.63 13.61
N ASP A 356 -16.96 -19.82 12.72
CA ASP A 356 -17.60 -19.52 11.44
C ASP A 356 -17.33 -20.62 10.40
N ALA A 357 -18.37 -20.96 9.60
CA ALA A 357 -18.27 -21.95 8.52
C ALA A 357 -17.32 -21.51 7.39
N THR A 358 -17.18 -20.19 7.24
CA THR A 358 -16.30 -19.52 6.29
C THR A 358 -15.45 -18.53 7.05
N MET A 359 -14.13 -18.58 6.88
CA MET A 359 -13.21 -17.65 7.53
C MET A 359 -12.31 -16.97 6.49
N PRO A 360 -12.59 -15.69 6.15
CA PRO A 360 -11.73 -14.91 5.28
C PRO A 360 -10.35 -14.79 5.88
N MET A 361 -9.33 -15.22 5.13
CA MET A 361 -7.95 -15.23 5.59
C MET A 361 -7.07 -14.52 4.56
N LEU A 362 -6.41 -13.47 5.03
CA LEU A 362 -5.46 -12.70 4.25
C LEU A 362 -4.06 -12.77 4.89
N MET A 363 -3.06 -13.17 4.12
CA MET A 363 -1.69 -13.30 4.58
C MET A 363 -0.73 -12.43 3.78
N PHE A 364 0.12 -11.70 4.48
CA PHE A 364 1.24 -10.95 3.91
C PHE A 364 2.57 -11.51 4.43
N LEU A 365 3.54 -11.62 3.52
CA LEU A 365 4.95 -11.72 3.85
C LEU A 365 5.58 -10.35 3.56
N GLY A 366 5.87 -9.61 4.64
CA GLY A 366 6.20 -8.19 4.57
C GLY A 366 5.04 -7.38 4.02
N ASN A 367 5.34 -6.66 2.93
CA ASN A 367 4.37 -5.87 2.18
C ASN A 367 3.85 -6.61 0.95
N THR A 368 4.21 -7.89 0.77
CA THR A 368 3.74 -8.69 -0.35
C THR A 368 2.65 -9.63 0.14
N ARG A 369 1.50 -9.55 -0.51
CA ARG A 369 0.38 -10.44 -0.24
C ARG A 369 0.70 -11.85 -0.76
N ALA A 370 0.65 -12.83 0.14
CA ALA A 370 1.01 -14.22 -0.12
C ALA A 370 -0.21 -15.13 -0.28
N TYR A 371 -1.28 -14.89 0.48
CA TYR A 371 -2.56 -15.61 0.34
C TYR A 371 -3.73 -14.68 0.59
N ASP A 372 -4.82 -14.94 -0.12
CA ASP A 372 -6.16 -14.46 0.18
C ASP A 372 -7.16 -15.54 -0.16
N VAL A 373 -7.71 -16.14 0.88
CA VAL A 373 -8.53 -17.35 0.75
C VAL A 373 -9.60 -17.30 1.81
N ASP A 374 -10.84 -17.54 1.38
CA ASP A 374 -11.93 -17.87 2.30
C ASP A 374 -11.83 -19.34 2.70
N LEU A 375 -11.46 -19.60 3.94
CA LEU A 375 -11.33 -20.95 4.47
C LEU A 375 -12.72 -21.51 4.81
N LEU A 376 -13.24 -22.36 3.93
CA LEU A 376 -14.47 -23.13 4.10
C LEU A 376 -14.15 -24.52 4.70
N PHE A 377 -14.46 -24.75 5.97
CA PHE A 377 -14.13 -26.01 6.63
C PHE A 377 -15.25 -27.03 6.54
N ASP A 378 -14.89 -28.29 6.27
CA ASP A 378 -15.80 -29.43 6.40
C ASP A 378 -16.21 -29.69 7.87
N ASP A 379 -17.10 -30.67 8.07
CA ASP A 379 -17.56 -31.11 9.41
C ASP A 379 -16.44 -31.62 10.31
N HIS A 380 -15.29 -31.97 9.73
CA HIS A 380 -14.09 -32.41 10.43
C HIS A 380 -13.06 -31.27 10.63
N GLY A 381 -13.41 -30.03 10.26
CA GLY A 381 -12.56 -28.86 10.38
C GLY A 381 -11.45 -28.79 9.34
N ARG A 382 -11.60 -29.39 8.15
CA ARG A 382 -10.58 -29.43 7.10
C ARG A 382 -10.97 -28.56 5.91
N PHE A 383 -10.00 -27.83 5.37
CA PHE A 383 -10.07 -27.14 4.09
C PHE A 383 -9.24 -27.95 3.07
N PRO A 384 -9.86 -28.45 1.98
CA PRO A 384 -9.25 -29.38 1.05
C PRO A 384 -8.04 -28.83 0.30
#